data_AF-A0A7S3DXK6-F1
#
_entry.id   AF-A0A7S3DXK6-F1
#
_cell.length_a   1.000
_cell.length_b   1.000
_cell.length_c   1.000
_cell.angle_alpha   90.00
_cell.angle_beta   90.00
_cell.angle_gamma   90.00
#
_symmetry.space_group_name_H-M   'P 1'
#
loop_
_entity.id
_entity.type
_entity.pdbx_description
1 polymer ?
#
loop_
_entity_poly.entity_id
_entity_poly.type
_entity_poly.pdbx_seq_one_letter_code
_entity_poly.pdbx_strand_id
1 'polypeptide(L)'
;SNFNALDDAALLVLLLAHERGLGRYSRWYPYILSLPHEPSCGYSRNTRPHTLDALEALRHELGIDVEGWSAELVKASLYADRIANGLNSDYGQYIQTPEDVSTLDNIKWGLCQVASRATAGNDEYGSLRMVPVADLVNHDVNGGGFTELTGKERIQKGDFVDALDEDDKGTFVVRSLKHGRRRPLRKGQELMVNYNVPLYTPLDWFISLGFVPPERWGPWEKVDPVLPRVRRDGPFAEEVLSAKERWEKEGSSILEKIRETESTWQ
;
A
#
# COMPACT_ATOMS: atom_id res chain seq x y z
N SER A 1 20.88 -9.80 23.42
CA SER A 1 20.74 -8.78 22.37
C SER A 1 19.61 -9.21 21.45
N ASN A 2 18.39 -8.74 21.70
CA ASN A 2 17.26 -8.99 20.80
C ASN A 2 17.44 -8.10 19.58
N PHE A 3 18.04 -8.64 18.51
CA PHE A 3 17.77 -8.14 17.17
C PHE A 3 16.28 -8.38 16.94
N ASN A 4 15.44 -7.35 17.07
CA ASN A 4 14.11 -7.39 16.49
C ASN A 4 14.34 -7.60 15.00
N ALA A 5 14.06 -8.81 14.51
CA ALA A 5 14.07 -9.06 13.08
C ALA A 5 13.17 -8.00 12.44
N LEU A 6 13.69 -7.28 11.44
CA LEU A 6 12.86 -6.41 10.62
C LEU A 6 11.71 -7.24 10.06
N ASP A 7 10.51 -6.66 10.01
CA ASP A 7 9.41 -7.33 9.32
C ASP A 7 9.73 -7.46 7.81
N ASP A 8 9.11 -8.44 7.15
CA ASP A 8 9.37 -8.75 5.74
C ASP A 8 9.04 -7.59 4.81
N ALA A 9 8.07 -6.72 5.15
CA ALA A 9 7.76 -5.53 4.37
C ALA A 9 8.88 -4.49 4.47
N ALA A 10 9.42 -4.25 5.67
CA ALA A 10 10.55 -3.35 5.86
C ALA A 10 11.79 -3.81 5.06
N LEU A 11 12.08 -5.12 5.07
CA LEU A 11 13.16 -5.69 4.27
C LEU A 11 12.91 -5.51 2.77
N LEU A 12 11.70 -5.79 2.30
CA LEU A 12 11.33 -5.67 0.89
C LEU A 12 11.40 -4.22 0.41
N VAL A 13 11.03 -3.25 1.25
CA VAL A 13 11.16 -1.81 0.99
C VAL A 13 12.62 -1.41 0.81
N LEU A 14 13.50 -1.82 1.73
CA LEU A 14 14.93 -1.51 1.66
C LEU A 14 15.56 -2.13 0.42
N LEU A 15 15.23 -3.39 0.12
CA LEU A 15 15.71 -4.09 -1.07
C LEU A 15 15.26 -3.37 -2.34
N LEU A 16 13.98 -3.04 -2.46
CA LEU A 16 13.44 -2.36 -3.63
C LEU A 16 14.06 -0.97 -3.84
N ALA A 17 14.25 -0.20 -2.76
CA ALA A 17 14.90 1.11 -2.81
C ALA A 17 16.37 0.97 -3.28
N HIS A 18 17.13 0.03 -2.70
CA HIS A 18 18.51 -0.24 -3.08
C HIS A 18 18.64 -0.68 -4.54
N GLU A 19 17.84 -1.65 -4.97
CA GLU A 19 17.86 -2.16 -6.34
C GLU A 19 17.49 -1.08 -7.36
N ARG A 20 16.59 -0.15 -7.00
CA ARG A 20 16.30 1.02 -7.84
C ARG A 20 17.51 1.92 -8.03
N GLY A 21 18.30 2.15 -6.98
CA GLY A 21 19.52 2.97 -7.04
C GLY A 21 20.67 2.31 -7.81
N LEU A 22 20.73 0.98 -7.86
CA LEU A 22 21.67 0.26 -8.73
C LEU A 22 21.43 0.51 -10.22
N GLY A 23 20.22 0.95 -10.60
CA GLY A 23 19.84 1.22 -11.98
C GLY A 23 20.10 0.00 -12.87
N ARG A 24 20.76 0.21 -14.01
CA ARG A 24 21.06 -0.84 -15.00
C ARG A 24 21.86 -2.04 -14.47
N TYR A 25 22.48 -1.91 -13.30
CA TYR A 25 23.23 -3.01 -12.68
C TYR A 25 22.34 -3.91 -11.81
N SER A 26 21.11 -3.49 -11.49
CA SER A 26 20.13 -4.36 -10.86
C SER A 26 19.65 -5.43 -11.84
N ARG A 27 19.62 -6.69 -11.39
CA ARG A 27 18.96 -7.77 -12.14
C ARG A 27 17.46 -7.51 -12.34
N TRP A 28 16.86 -6.69 -11.46
CA TRP A 28 15.43 -6.39 -11.42
C TRP A 28 15.12 -5.06 -12.10
N TYR A 29 16.12 -4.42 -12.72
CA TYR A 29 15.97 -3.13 -13.37
C TYR A 29 14.80 -3.05 -14.37
N PRO A 30 14.54 -4.05 -15.24
CA PRO A 30 13.39 -4.00 -16.15
C PRO A 30 12.05 -3.97 -15.41
N TYR A 31 11.95 -4.71 -14.30
CA TYR A 31 10.74 -4.69 -13.47
C TYR A 31 10.58 -3.34 -12.77
N ILE A 32 11.64 -2.82 -12.17
CA ILE A 32 11.62 -1.52 -11.48
C ILE A 32 11.23 -0.38 -12.43
N LEU A 33 11.69 -0.40 -13.68
CA LEU A 33 11.30 0.57 -14.71
C LEU A 33 9.82 0.49 -15.09
N SER A 34 9.18 -0.67 -14.91
CA SER A 34 7.74 -0.84 -15.17
C SER A 34 6.85 -0.36 -14.02
N LEU A 35 7.42 -0.10 -12.84
CA LEU A 35 6.68 0.40 -11.69
C LEU A 35 6.31 1.87 -11.86
N PRO A 36 5.17 2.33 -11.30
CA PRO A 36 4.79 3.73 -11.33
C PRO A 36 5.88 4.62 -10.71
N HIS A 37 6.29 5.68 -11.40
CA HIS A 37 7.19 6.68 -10.82
C HIS A 37 6.57 7.35 -9.59
N GLU A 38 5.27 7.61 -9.66
CA GLU A 38 4.45 8.19 -8.60
C GLU A 38 3.35 7.18 -8.21
N PRO A 39 3.61 6.27 -7.26
CA PRO A 39 2.60 5.33 -6.80
C PRO A 39 1.44 6.06 -6.11
N SER A 40 0.20 5.64 -6.40
CA SER A 40 -1.04 6.27 -5.92
C SER A 40 -1.39 6.00 -4.45
N CYS A 41 -0.44 5.50 -3.66
CA CYS A 41 -0.62 5.29 -2.22
C CYS A 41 -0.96 6.60 -1.49
N GLY A 42 -1.79 6.52 -0.44
CA GLY A 42 -2.06 7.62 0.48
C GLY A 42 -0.91 7.94 1.44
N TYR A 43 0.17 7.17 1.43
CA TYR A 43 1.36 7.40 2.27
C TYR A 43 2.28 8.50 1.73
N SER A 44 2.27 8.71 0.41
CA SER A 44 3.16 9.69 -0.22
C SER A 44 2.63 11.11 0.01
N ARG A 45 3.49 11.97 0.56
CA ARG A 45 3.18 13.39 0.74
C ARG A 45 3.11 14.13 -0.59
N ASN A 46 3.89 13.68 -1.58
CA ASN A 46 3.99 14.32 -2.89
C ASN A 46 2.72 14.12 -3.73
N THR A 47 2.08 12.96 -3.61
CA THR A 47 0.82 12.65 -4.32
C THR A 47 -0.42 13.14 -3.58
N ARG A 48 -0.26 13.80 -2.42
CA ARG A 48 -1.37 14.25 -1.58
C ARG A 48 -2.35 15.18 -2.31
N PRO A 49 -1.92 16.18 -3.10
CA PRO A 49 -2.87 17.01 -3.85
C PRO A 49 -3.79 16.17 -4.74
N HIS A 50 -3.22 15.27 -5.54
CA HIS A 50 -3.99 14.35 -6.39
C HIS A 50 -4.90 13.40 -5.59
N THR A 51 -4.43 12.98 -4.41
CA THR A 51 -5.21 12.12 -3.52
C THR A 51 -6.41 12.87 -2.91
N LEU A 52 -6.25 14.15 -2.57
CA LEU A 52 -7.34 15.00 -2.09
C LEU A 52 -8.34 15.32 -3.21
N ASP A 53 -7.87 15.55 -4.44
CA ASP A 53 -8.75 15.70 -5.60
C ASP A 53 -9.57 14.42 -5.85
N ALA A 54 -8.94 13.24 -5.71
CA ALA A 54 -9.63 11.97 -5.82
C ALA A 54 -10.68 11.77 -4.71
N LEU A 55 -10.44 12.24 -3.47
CA LEU A 55 -11.46 12.24 -2.42
C LEU A 55 -12.69 13.07 -2.80
N GLU A 56 -12.47 14.25 -3.38
CA GLU A 56 -13.55 15.12 -3.82
C GLU A 56 -14.37 14.44 -4.93
N ALA A 57 -13.70 13.77 -5.89
CA ALA A 57 -14.38 12.98 -6.91
C ALA A 57 -15.18 11.80 -6.31
N LEU A 58 -14.61 11.05 -5.36
CA LEU A 58 -15.31 9.96 -4.66
C LEU A 58 -16.58 10.47 -3.98
N ARG A 59 -16.53 11.66 -3.38
CA ARG A 59 -17.68 12.30 -2.72
C ARG A 59 -18.73 12.77 -3.71
N HIS A 60 -18.33 13.55 -4.71
CA HIS A 60 -19.26 14.29 -5.57
C HIS A 60 -19.77 13.47 -6.75
N GLU A 61 -18.94 12.60 -7.30
CA GLU A 61 -19.30 11.80 -8.48
C GLU A 61 -19.86 10.43 -8.10
N LEU A 62 -19.31 9.81 -7.05
CA LEU A 62 -19.66 8.45 -6.64
C LEU A 62 -20.51 8.38 -5.36
N GLY A 63 -20.71 9.50 -4.67
CA GLY A 63 -21.56 9.58 -3.48
C GLY A 63 -21.01 8.80 -2.28
N ILE A 64 -19.71 8.52 -2.25
CA ILE A 64 -19.07 7.78 -1.16
C ILE A 64 -18.91 8.71 0.04
N ASP A 65 -19.24 8.21 1.23
CA ASP A 65 -18.98 8.92 2.47
C ASP A 65 -17.49 8.90 2.81
N VAL A 66 -16.83 10.02 2.56
CA VAL A 66 -15.41 10.25 2.81
C VAL A 66 -15.17 11.15 4.03
N GLU A 67 -16.16 11.34 4.91
CA GLU A 67 -16.01 12.19 6.08
C GLU A 67 -14.83 11.72 6.95
N GLY A 68 -13.91 12.64 7.24
CA GLY A 68 -12.71 12.36 8.03
C GLY A 68 -11.55 11.67 7.29
N TRP A 69 -11.73 11.22 6.05
CA TRP A 69 -10.67 10.52 5.30
C TRP A 69 -9.43 11.40 5.07
N SER A 70 -9.60 12.70 4.85
CA SER A 70 -8.50 13.66 4.71
C SER A 70 -7.60 13.69 5.96
N ALA A 71 -8.20 13.64 7.16
CA ALA A 71 -7.45 13.60 8.42
C ALA A 71 -6.73 12.26 8.62
N GLU A 72 -7.35 11.15 8.23
CA GLU A 72 -6.71 9.83 8.30
C GLU A 72 -5.57 9.69 7.27
N LEU A 73 -5.68 10.26 6.07
CA LEU A 73 -4.58 10.34 5.10
C LEU A 73 -3.37 11.10 5.64
N VAL A 74 -3.60 12.23 6.32
CA VAL A 74 -2.52 12.98 6.97
C VAL A 74 -1.85 12.13 8.05
N LYS A 75 -2.61 11.38 8.85
CA LYS A 75 -2.04 10.47 9.85
C LYS A 75 -1.26 9.32 9.23
N ALA A 76 -1.80 8.71 8.16
CA ALA A 76 -1.16 7.60 7.47
C ALA A 76 0.17 8.02 6.85
N SER A 77 0.21 9.18 6.17
CA SER A 77 1.44 9.73 5.62
C SER A 77 2.46 10.14 6.70
N LEU A 78 2.02 10.73 7.82
CA LEU A 78 2.93 11.00 8.96
C LEU A 78 3.48 9.72 9.59
N TYR A 79 2.69 8.65 9.64
CA TYR A 79 3.14 7.36 10.14
C TYR A 79 4.16 6.71 9.19
N ALA A 80 3.88 6.72 7.88
CA ALA A 80 4.81 6.27 6.86
C ALA A 80 6.12 7.08 6.87
N ASP A 81 6.05 8.40 7.06
CA ASP A 81 7.22 9.26 7.22
C ASP A 81 8.07 8.81 8.42
N ARG A 82 7.47 8.44 9.56
CA ARG A 82 8.21 7.93 10.72
C ARG A 82 8.92 6.62 10.42
N ILE A 83 8.25 5.69 9.73
CA ILE A 83 8.86 4.42 9.31
C ILE A 83 10.04 4.70 8.37
N ALA A 84 9.83 5.51 7.33
CA ALA A 84 10.86 5.84 6.35
C ALA A 84 12.08 6.51 7.01
N ASN A 85 11.86 7.43 7.95
CA ASN A 85 12.93 8.08 8.70
C ASN A 85 13.72 7.09 9.57
N GLY A 86 13.03 6.16 10.25
CA GLY A 86 13.69 5.10 11.03
C GLY A 86 14.55 4.20 10.14
N LEU A 87 13.98 3.71 9.04
CA LEU A 87 14.70 2.90 8.05
C LEU A 87 15.90 3.65 7.44
N ASN A 88 15.74 4.93 7.10
CA ASN A 88 16.81 5.75 6.56
C ASN A 88 17.92 6.03 7.59
N SER A 89 17.56 6.26 8.86
CA SER A 89 18.52 6.44 9.95
C SER A 89 19.37 5.19 10.15
N ASP A 90 18.73 4.02 10.18
CA ASP A 90 19.40 2.77 10.53
C ASP A 90 20.16 2.17 9.33
N TYR A 91 19.61 2.28 8.13
CA TYR A 91 20.11 1.57 6.94
C TYR A 91 20.46 2.46 5.76
N GLY A 92 20.10 3.75 5.78
CA GLY A 92 20.20 4.64 4.60
C GLY A 92 21.61 4.76 4.00
N GLN A 93 22.66 4.66 4.83
CA GLN A 93 24.06 4.68 4.36
C GLN A 93 24.44 3.47 3.48
N TYR A 94 23.68 2.37 3.55
CA TYR A 94 23.90 1.16 2.77
C TYR A 94 23.01 1.07 1.52
N ILE A 95 22.08 2.02 1.36
CA ILE A 95 21.14 2.05 0.24
C ILE A 95 21.77 2.81 -0.92
N GLN A 96 21.83 2.15 -2.08
CA GLN A 96 22.14 2.83 -3.33
C GLN A 96 20.91 3.64 -3.74
N THR A 97 21.12 4.87 -4.20
CA THR A 97 20.03 5.81 -4.52
C THR A 97 20.29 6.46 -5.88
N PRO A 98 19.25 6.70 -6.70
CA PRO A 98 19.40 7.47 -7.94
C PRO A 98 19.98 8.87 -7.70
N GLU A 99 20.72 9.42 -8.67
CA GLU A 99 21.48 10.68 -8.52
C GLU A 99 20.63 11.88 -8.06
N ASP A 100 19.38 11.97 -8.53
CA ASP A 100 18.48 13.11 -8.26
C ASP A 100 17.45 12.85 -7.14
N VAL A 101 17.61 11.79 -6.36
CA VAL A 101 16.64 11.38 -5.33
C VAL A 101 17.33 11.26 -3.98
N SER A 102 16.71 11.76 -2.91
CA SER A 102 17.23 11.51 -1.56
C SER A 102 17.00 10.05 -1.16
N THR A 103 17.88 9.46 -0.35
CA THR A 103 17.67 8.08 0.14
C THR A 103 16.34 7.93 0.87
N LEU A 104 15.95 8.95 1.64
CA LEU A 104 14.67 8.99 2.34
C LEU A 104 13.49 8.95 1.35
N ASP A 105 13.50 9.76 0.29
CA ASP A 105 12.42 9.77 -0.70
C ASP A 105 12.39 8.47 -1.52
N ASN A 106 13.54 7.85 -1.76
CA ASN A 106 13.63 6.55 -2.41
C ASN A 106 13.01 5.44 -1.54
N ILE A 107 13.24 5.47 -0.23
CA ILE A 107 12.59 4.57 0.75
C ILE A 107 11.08 4.82 0.80
N LYS A 108 10.63 6.08 0.81
CA LYS A 108 9.19 6.42 0.76
C LYS A 108 8.51 5.91 -0.50
N TRP A 109 9.19 6.04 -1.66
CA TRP A 109 8.72 5.43 -2.89
C TRP A 109 8.60 3.90 -2.75
N GLY A 110 9.62 3.25 -2.18
CA GLY A 110 9.60 1.81 -1.91
C GLY A 110 8.43 1.37 -1.02
N LEU A 111 8.16 2.10 0.07
CA LEU A 111 7.02 1.85 0.98
C LEU A 111 5.70 1.79 0.22
N CYS A 112 5.49 2.76 -0.68
CA CYS A 112 4.27 2.83 -1.46
C CYS A 112 4.14 1.71 -2.49
N GLN A 113 5.23 1.33 -3.15
CA GLN A 113 5.20 0.19 -4.07
C GLN A 113 4.88 -1.11 -3.33
N VAL A 114 5.57 -1.36 -2.22
CA VAL A 114 5.36 -2.59 -1.43
C VAL A 114 3.94 -2.64 -0.90
N ALA A 115 3.42 -1.56 -0.32
CA ALA A 115 2.06 -1.56 0.21
C ALA A 115 0.98 -1.77 -0.87
N SER A 116 1.21 -1.29 -2.10
CA SER A 116 0.22 -1.38 -3.17
C SER A 116 0.32 -2.63 -4.04
N ARG A 117 1.47 -3.32 -4.04
CA ARG A 117 1.78 -4.39 -5.02
C ARG A 117 2.30 -5.68 -4.42
N ALA A 118 2.79 -5.66 -3.18
CA ALA A 118 3.32 -6.88 -2.58
C ALA A 118 2.21 -7.89 -2.35
N THR A 119 2.52 -9.14 -2.68
CA THR A 119 1.62 -10.29 -2.57
C THR A 119 2.14 -11.21 -1.49
N ALA A 120 1.24 -11.66 -0.62
CA ALA A 120 1.57 -12.66 0.38
C ALA A 120 1.82 -14.03 -0.27
N GLY A 121 2.73 -14.80 0.30
CA GLY A 121 2.94 -16.18 -0.12
C GLY A 121 3.51 -17.04 1.00
N ASN A 122 3.94 -18.24 0.66
CA ASN A 122 4.58 -19.20 1.55
C ASN A 122 5.88 -18.64 2.18
N ASP A 123 6.00 -18.79 3.50
CA ASP A 123 7.14 -18.38 4.31
C ASP A 123 8.48 -18.96 3.82
N GLU A 124 8.46 -20.14 3.20
CA GLU A 124 9.67 -20.79 2.65
C GLU A 124 10.39 -19.93 1.61
N TYR A 125 9.65 -19.09 0.88
CA TYR A 125 10.18 -18.20 -0.16
C TYR A 125 10.05 -16.72 0.20
N GLY A 126 9.78 -16.43 1.49
CA GLY A 126 9.43 -15.11 1.99
C GLY A 126 7.91 -14.92 2.02
N SER A 127 7.41 -14.47 3.17
CA SER A 127 5.96 -14.34 3.40
C SER A 127 5.33 -13.19 2.60
N LEU A 128 6.14 -12.23 2.15
CA LEU A 128 5.73 -11.08 1.35
C LEU A 128 6.69 -10.83 0.18
N ARG A 129 6.15 -10.70 -1.04
CA ARG A 129 6.95 -10.62 -2.28
C ARG A 129 6.38 -9.62 -3.28
N MET A 130 7.27 -8.94 -4.00
CA MET A 130 6.94 -8.24 -5.24
C MET A 130 7.05 -9.25 -6.39
N VAL A 131 5.97 -9.47 -7.14
CA VAL A 131 5.91 -10.52 -8.18
C VAL A 131 5.76 -9.86 -9.55
N PRO A 132 6.85 -9.73 -10.34
CA PRO A 132 6.81 -9.09 -11.64
C PRO A 132 5.74 -9.70 -12.55
N VAL A 133 5.09 -8.84 -13.35
CA VAL A 133 3.99 -9.18 -14.27
C VAL A 133 2.68 -9.54 -13.58
N ALA A 134 2.72 -10.29 -12.47
CA ALA A 134 1.52 -10.62 -11.70
C ALA A 134 0.91 -9.37 -11.04
N ASP A 135 1.75 -8.49 -10.50
CA ASP A 135 1.34 -7.24 -9.86
C ASP A 135 0.83 -6.15 -10.83
N LEU A 136 0.88 -6.39 -12.14
CA LEU A 136 0.29 -5.53 -13.16
C LEU A 136 -1.20 -5.79 -13.37
N VAL A 137 -1.73 -6.89 -12.83
CA VAL A 137 -3.11 -7.33 -13.07
C VAL A 137 -4.06 -6.64 -12.09
N ASN A 138 -5.07 -5.94 -12.61
CA ASN A 138 -5.99 -5.13 -11.81
C ASN A 138 -7.06 -5.94 -11.05
N HIS A 139 -7.72 -5.27 -10.11
CA HIS A 139 -8.72 -5.87 -9.21
C HIS A 139 -10.11 -6.08 -9.84
N ASP A 140 -10.69 -7.27 -9.67
CA ASP A 140 -12.13 -7.55 -9.80
C ASP A 140 -12.53 -8.56 -8.72
N VAL A 141 -13.58 -8.25 -7.94
CA VAL A 141 -14.11 -9.11 -6.87
C VAL A 141 -14.49 -10.52 -7.35
N ASN A 142 -14.88 -10.66 -8.62
CA ASN A 142 -15.26 -11.93 -9.23
C ASN A 142 -14.10 -12.64 -9.91
N GLY A 143 -12.93 -12.00 -9.98
CA GLY A 143 -11.69 -12.57 -10.51
C GLY A 143 -11.17 -13.72 -9.67
N GLY A 144 -10.21 -14.46 -10.23
CA GLY A 144 -9.42 -15.42 -9.46
C GLY A 144 -8.36 -14.71 -8.63
N GLY A 145 -7.92 -15.31 -7.53
CA GLY A 145 -6.74 -14.81 -6.81
C GLY A 145 -5.42 -15.22 -7.47
N PHE A 146 -4.32 -14.68 -6.95
CA PHE A 146 -2.99 -15.22 -7.20
C PHE A 146 -2.88 -16.62 -6.56
N THR A 147 -2.47 -17.61 -7.35
CA THR A 147 -2.23 -18.97 -6.83
C THR A 147 -0.73 -19.24 -6.84
N GLU A 148 -0.14 -19.41 -5.67
CA GLU A 148 1.23 -19.89 -5.55
C GLU A 148 1.27 -21.42 -5.66
N LEU A 149 2.18 -21.94 -6.47
CA LEU A 149 2.38 -23.37 -6.64
C LEU A 149 3.13 -23.97 -5.45
N THR A 150 2.64 -25.10 -4.94
CA THR A 150 3.22 -25.77 -3.77
C THR A 150 4.30 -26.79 -4.12
N GLY A 151 4.55 -26.99 -5.42
CA GLY A 151 5.45 -28.03 -5.95
C GLY A 151 4.76 -29.39 -6.14
N LYS A 152 3.51 -29.53 -5.68
CA LYS A 152 2.68 -30.72 -5.94
C LYS A 152 1.89 -30.60 -7.24
N GLU A 153 1.88 -29.41 -7.83
CA GLU A 153 1.16 -29.11 -9.05
C GLU A 153 2.11 -28.62 -10.15
N ARG A 154 1.90 -29.05 -11.39
CA ARG A 154 2.51 -28.45 -12.59
C ARG A 154 1.45 -27.91 -13.53
N ILE A 155 1.83 -26.97 -14.40
CA ILE A 155 0.93 -26.41 -15.41
C ILE A 155 0.99 -27.25 -16.69
N GLN A 156 -0.10 -27.94 -17.04
CA GLN A 156 -0.23 -28.67 -18.30
C GLN A 156 -1.48 -28.20 -19.05
N LYS A 157 -1.31 -27.67 -20.28
CA LYS A 157 -2.40 -27.11 -21.11
C LYS A 157 -3.27 -26.06 -20.39
N GLY A 158 -2.68 -25.31 -19.45
CA GLY A 158 -3.38 -24.32 -18.63
C GLY A 158 -4.08 -24.89 -17.39
N ASP A 159 -4.02 -26.21 -17.16
CA ASP A 159 -4.52 -26.89 -15.97
C ASP A 159 -3.44 -27.19 -14.93
N PHE A 160 -3.85 -27.21 -13.64
CA PHE A 160 -3.00 -27.78 -12.60
C PHE A 160 -3.19 -29.29 -12.67
N VAL A 161 -2.09 -30.02 -12.81
CA VAL A 161 -2.06 -31.47 -12.73
C VAL A 161 -1.04 -31.87 -11.69
N ASP A 162 -1.24 -33.01 -11.04
CA ASP A 162 -0.30 -33.50 -10.04
C ASP A 162 1.09 -33.65 -10.65
N ALA A 163 2.08 -33.10 -9.95
CA ALA A 163 3.49 -33.19 -10.28
C ALA A 163 4.17 -34.16 -9.31
N LEU A 164 5.06 -35.00 -9.85
CA LEU A 164 5.91 -35.89 -9.06
C LEU A 164 7.26 -35.27 -8.72
N ASP A 165 7.64 -34.17 -9.41
CA ASP A 165 8.91 -33.47 -9.28
C ASP A 165 8.66 -31.97 -8.99
N GLU A 166 9.39 -31.41 -8.01
CA GLU A 166 9.19 -30.09 -7.36
C GLU A 166 9.66 -28.86 -8.18
N ASP A 167 9.52 -28.84 -9.50
CA ASP A 167 10.26 -27.84 -10.32
C ASP A 167 9.63 -26.42 -10.30
N ASP A 168 8.33 -26.30 -10.10
CA ASP A 168 7.60 -25.01 -10.23
C ASP A 168 7.23 -24.36 -8.88
N LYS A 169 7.70 -24.90 -7.76
CA LYS A 169 7.33 -24.45 -6.41
C LYS A 169 7.70 -22.97 -6.18
N GLY A 170 6.79 -22.20 -5.56
CA GLY A 170 6.97 -20.76 -5.33
C GLY A 170 6.60 -19.87 -6.53
N THR A 171 6.23 -20.46 -7.67
CA THR A 171 5.73 -19.72 -8.84
C THR A 171 4.30 -19.25 -8.61
N PHE A 172 4.02 -17.98 -8.94
CA PHE A 172 2.67 -17.43 -8.94
C PHE A 172 1.97 -17.60 -10.28
N VAL A 173 0.73 -18.04 -10.24
CA VAL A 173 -0.11 -18.29 -11.41
C VAL A 173 -1.35 -17.42 -11.33
N VAL A 174 -1.58 -16.67 -12.40
CA VAL A 174 -2.81 -15.91 -12.62
C VAL A 174 -3.63 -16.60 -13.71
N ARG A 175 -4.93 -16.78 -13.45
CA ARG A 175 -5.86 -17.38 -14.42
C ARG A 175 -7.07 -16.49 -14.61
N SER A 176 -7.59 -16.47 -15.84
CA SER A 176 -8.89 -15.86 -16.09
C SER A 176 -10.00 -16.73 -15.50
N LEU A 177 -10.36 -16.40 -14.27
CA LEU A 177 -11.51 -16.95 -13.55
C LEU A 177 -12.58 -15.87 -13.41
N LYS A 178 -13.84 -16.28 -13.52
CA LYS A 178 -14.99 -15.46 -13.15
C LYS A 178 -15.96 -16.29 -12.32
N HIS A 179 -16.26 -15.85 -11.10
CA HIS A 179 -17.08 -16.59 -10.13
C HIS A 179 -16.58 -18.04 -9.92
N GLY A 180 -15.26 -18.22 -9.77
CA GLY A 180 -14.63 -19.52 -9.55
C GLY A 180 -14.56 -20.44 -10.77
N ARG A 181 -15.03 -19.99 -11.95
CA ARG A 181 -14.98 -20.78 -13.19
C ARG A 181 -14.05 -20.15 -14.20
N ARG A 182 -13.30 -20.97 -14.93
CA ARG A 182 -12.49 -20.49 -16.06
C ARG A 182 -13.37 -19.86 -17.11
N ARG A 183 -12.95 -18.68 -17.54
CA ARG A 183 -13.61 -17.95 -18.61
C ARG A 183 -12.55 -17.47 -19.60
N PRO A 184 -12.60 -17.88 -20.87
CA PRO A 184 -11.68 -17.35 -21.86
C PRO A 184 -11.93 -15.85 -22.04
N LEU A 185 -10.84 -15.08 -22.12
CA LEU A 185 -10.89 -13.65 -22.43
C LEU A 185 -11.12 -13.47 -23.94
N ARG A 186 -12.00 -12.53 -24.29
CA ARG A 186 -12.13 -12.06 -25.67
C ARG A 186 -10.98 -11.10 -25.98
N LYS A 187 -10.67 -10.92 -27.27
CA LYS A 187 -9.71 -9.90 -27.71
C LYS A 187 -10.11 -8.53 -27.16
N GLY A 188 -9.17 -7.86 -26.49
CA GLY A 188 -9.38 -6.55 -25.87
C GLY A 188 -10.00 -6.58 -24.47
N GLN A 189 -10.33 -7.77 -23.92
CA GLN A 189 -10.73 -7.87 -22.51
C GLN A 189 -9.50 -7.95 -21.61
N GLU A 190 -9.54 -7.17 -20.53
CA GLU A 190 -8.52 -7.17 -19.50
C GLU A 190 -8.58 -8.47 -18.67
N LEU A 191 -7.41 -8.96 -18.28
CA LEU A 191 -7.28 -9.99 -17.26
C LEU A 191 -7.37 -9.30 -15.90
N MET A 192 -8.25 -9.78 -15.03
CA MET A 192 -8.48 -9.22 -13.70
C MET A 192 -8.32 -10.30 -12.63
N VAL A 193 -7.93 -9.90 -11.43
CA VAL A 193 -7.75 -10.78 -10.26
C VAL A 193 -8.46 -10.23 -9.03
N ASN A 194 -8.81 -11.11 -8.10
CA ASN A 194 -9.22 -10.69 -6.77
C ASN A 194 -7.96 -10.55 -5.89
N TYR A 195 -7.72 -9.36 -5.34
CA TYR A 195 -6.58 -9.08 -4.46
C TYR A 195 -6.69 -9.75 -3.09
N ASN A 196 -7.88 -10.28 -2.76
CA ASN A 196 -8.16 -11.07 -1.56
C ASN A 196 -7.75 -10.37 -0.26
N VAL A 197 -8.09 -9.08 -0.13
CA VAL A 197 -7.97 -8.30 1.11
C VAL A 197 -9.34 -8.10 1.76
N PRO A 198 -9.98 -9.16 2.31
CA PRO A 198 -11.36 -9.11 2.77
C PRO A 198 -11.56 -8.11 3.91
N LEU A 199 -10.53 -7.94 4.75
CA LEU A 199 -10.53 -7.12 5.97
C LEU A 199 -10.30 -5.63 5.71
N TYR A 200 -9.90 -5.24 4.49
CA TYR A 200 -9.68 -3.82 4.19
C TYR A 200 -11.01 -3.08 4.16
N THR A 201 -11.08 -2.01 4.96
CA THR A 201 -12.13 -1.01 4.87
C THR A 201 -11.96 -0.17 3.58
N PRO A 202 -12.97 0.61 3.17
CA PRO A 202 -12.86 1.46 1.98
C PRO A 202 -11.69 2.45 2.07
N LEU A 203 -11.41 2.96 3.27
CA LEU A 203 -10.27 3.82 3.55
C LEU A 203 -8.94 3.07 3.44
N ASP A 204 -8.86 1.80 3.88
CA ASP A 204 -7.63 1.01 3.75
C ASP A 204 -7.29 0.73 2.28
N TRP A 205 -8.30 0.47 1.45
CA TRP A 205 -8.17 0.37 -0.01
C TRP A 205 -7.63 1.68 -0.59
N PHE A 206 -8.22 2.81 -0.21
CA PHE A 206 -7.79 4.10 -0.71
C PHE A 206 -6.36 4.46 -0.29
N ILE A 207 -6.00 4.26 0.97
CA ILE A 207 -4.67 4.58 1.51
C ILE A 207 -3.61 3.63 0.95
N SER A 208 -3.86 2.32 0.94
CA SER A 208 -2.82 1.33 0.63
C SER A 208 -2.70 1.09 -0.88
N LEU A 209 -3.83 1.05 -1.59
CA LEU A 209 -3.90 0.65 -3.00
C LEU A 209 -4.19 1.84 -3.94
N GLY A 210 -4.62 2.99 -3.40
CA GLY A 210 -4.83 4.22 -4.17
C GLY A 210 -6.16 4.29 -4.94
N PHE A 211 -7.11 3.39 -4.66
CA PHE A 211 -8.45 3.40 -5.24
C PHE A 211 -9.45 2.69 -4.33
N VAL A 212 -10.76 2.88 -4.58
CA VAL A 212 -11.84 2.17 -3.88
C VAL A 212 -12.69 1.42 -4.91
N PRO A 213 -12.72 0.08 -4.90
CA PRO A 213 -13.52 -0.67 -5.86
C PRO A 213 -15.02 -0.59 -5.53
N PRO A 214 -15.92 -0.76 -6.52
CA PRO A 214 -17.37 -0.57 -6.33
C PRO A 214 -18.00 -1.38 -5.20
N GLU A 215 -17.56 -2.62 -5.01
CA GLU A 215 -18.04 -3.49 -3.92
C GLU A 215 -17.61 -3.01 -2.53
N ARG A 216 -16.77 -1.98 -2.44
CA ARG A 216 -16.31 -1.35 -1.20
C ARG A 216 -16.82 0.08 -1.02
N TRP A 217 -17.79 0.56 -1.81
CA TRP A 217 -18.38 1.90 -1.61
C TRP A 217 -19.32 2.02 -0.40
N GLY A 218 -19.28 1.06 0.53
CA GLY A 218 -20.06 1.09 1.76
C GLY A 218 -19.58 2.16 2.74
N PRO A 219 -20.38 2.47 3.77
CA PRO A 219 -20.00 3.43 4.80
C PRO A 219 -18.73 2.95 5.53
N TRP A 220 -17.77 3.85 5.71
CA TRP A 220 -16.61 3.61 6.56
C TRP A 220 -16.92 4.04 7.98
N GLU A 221 -16.66 3.15 8.94
CA GLU A 221 -16.72 3.49 10.36
C GLU A 221 -15.31 3.63 10.90
N LYS A 222 -15.06 4.75 11.58
CA LYS A 222 -13.84 4.93 12.34
C LYS A 222 -13.78 3.91 13.47
N VAL A 223 -12.87 2.95 13.37
CA VAL A 223 -12.61 2.03 14.46
C VAL A 223 -11.86 2.78 15.57
N ASP A 224 -12.53 3.00 16.69
CA ASP A 224 -11.87 3.54 17.87
C ASP A 224 -10.82 2.53 18.39
N PRO A 225 -9.65 3.00 18.84
CA PRO A 225 -8.60 2.11 19.31
C PRO A 225 -9.10 1.24 20.47
N VAL A 226 -8.92 -0.09 20.33
CA VAL A 226 -9.31 -1.12 21.33
C VAL A 226 -8.66 -0.88 22.69
N LEU A 227 -7.51 -0.22 22.71
CA LEU A 227 -6.84 0.18 23.93
C LEU A 227 -7.21 1.64 24.27
N PRO A 228 -7.79 1.90 25.45
CA PRO A 228 -8.01 3.26 25.89
C PRO A 228 -6.65 3.97 25.92
N ARG A 229 -6.56 5.12 25.25
CA ARG A 229 -5.42 6.03 25.40
C ARG A 229 -5.25 6.25 26.90
N VAL A 230 -4.11 5.83 27.43
CA VAL A 230 -3.63 5.92 28.82
C VAL A 230 -4.54 6.76 29.73
N ARG A 231 -5.09 6.13 30.79
CA ARG A 231 -5.91 6.70 31.88
C ARG A 231 -5.70 8.21 32.06
N ARG A 232 -6.75 8.99 31.79
CA ARG A 232 -6.78 10.47 31.79
C ARG A 232 -7.44 11.03 33.06
N ASP A 233 -7.34 10.31 34.16
CA ASP A 233 -7.85 10.64 35.50
C ASP A 233 -6.76 11.21 36.41
N GLY A 234 -5.61 11.60 35.83
CA GLY A 234 -4.54 12.31 36.53
C GLY A 234 -4.67 13.84 36.50
N PRO A 235 -3.93 14.57 37.34
CA PRO A 235 -4.02 16.03 37.50
C PRO A 235 -3.60 16.87 36.27
N PHE A 236 -3.36 16.23 35.12
CA PHE A 236 -3.01 16.84 33.84
C PHE A 236 -4.07 16.62 32.76
N ALA A 237 -5.28 16.20 33.15
CA ALA A 237 -6.41 16.03 32.25
C ALA A 237 -6.94 17.40 31.81
N GLU A 238 -6.52 17.87 30.63
CA GLU A 238 -7.15 19.04 29.99
C GLU A 238 -8.57 18.68 29.52
N GLU A 239 -9.53 19.60 29.71
CA GLU A 239 -10.89 19.47 29.19
C GLU A 239 -10.85 19.28 27.67
N VAL A 240 -11.25 18.09 27.21
CA VAL A 240 -11.27 17.75 25.80
C VAL A 240 -12.64 18.09 25.22
N LEU A 241 -12.69 19.18 24.46
CA LEU A 241 -13.78 19.46 23.53
C LEU A 241 -13.92 18.31 22.53
N SER A 242 -15.15 17.95 22.16
CA SER A 242 -15.41 16.96 21.11
C SER A 242 -14.71 17.37 19.81
N ALA A 243 -14.47 16.43 18.89
CA ALA A 243 -13.81 16.73 17.61
C ALA A 243 -14.52 17.87 16.85
N LYS A 244 -15.86 17.93 16.96
CA LYS A 244 -16.68 19.00 16.42
C LYS A 244 -16.44 20.33 17.13
N GLU A 245 -16.54 20.37 18.45
CA GLU A 245 -16.33 21.60 19.24
C GLU A 245 -14.88 22.11 19.13
N ARG A 246 -13.91 21.21 19.01
CA ARG A 246 -12.50 21.55 18.82
C ARG A 246 -12.25 22.08 17.42
N TRP A 247 -12.90 21.53 16.40
CA TRP A 247 -12.83 22.06 15.04
C TRP A 247 -13.52 23.42 14.93
N GLU A 248 -14.67 23.61 15.57
CA GLU A 248 -15.37 24.89 15.63
C GLU A 248 -14.56 25.96 16.38
N LYS A 249 -13.81 25.57 17.43
CA LYS A 249 -13.01 26.49 18.24
C LYS A 249 -11.62 26.78 17.67
N GLU A 250 -10.95 25.77 17.12
CA GLU A 250 -9.52 25.83 16.77
C GLU A 250 -9.27 25.60 15.28
N GLY A 251 -10.26 25.16 14.48
CA GLY A 251 -10.07 24.74 13.10
C GLY A 251 -9.50 25.84 12.20
N SER A 252 -9.96 27.08 12.35
CA SER A 252 -9.44 28.24 11.62
C SER A 252 -7.98 28.54 11.97
N SER A 253 -7.62 28.49 13.26
CA SER A 253 -6.24 28.65 13.74
C SER A 253 -5.31 27.52 13.26
N ILE A 254 -5.81 26.29 13.19
CA ILE A 254 -5.07 25.13 12.69
C ILE A 254 -4.79 25.30 11.19
N LEU A 255 -5.79 25.71 10.41
CA LEU A 255 -5.63 25.98 8.97
C LEU A 255 -4.67 27.14 8.70
N GLU A 256 -4.68 28.17 9.55
CA GLU A 256 -3.76 29.31 9.45
C GLU A 256 -2.32 28.90 9.75
N LYS A 257 -2.09 28.10 10.81
CA LYS A 257 -0.77 27.50 11.09
C LYS A 257 -0.30 26.58 9.98
N ILE A 258 -1.21 25.82 9.36
CA ILE A 258 -0.88 24.98 8.19
C ILE A 258 -0.37 25.87 7.05
N ARG A 259 -1.05 26.98 6.75
CA ARG A 259 -0.63 27.94 5.71
C ARG A 259 0.69 28.64 6.05
N GLU A 260 0.91 29.05 7.29
CA GLU A 260 2.18 29.65 7.73
C GLU A 260 3.34 28.67 7.62
N THR A 261 3.11 27.41 7.98
CA THR A 261 4.07 26.31 7.83
C THR A 261 4.26 25.90 6.37
N GLU A 262 3.39 26.31 5.45
CA GLU A 262 3.60 26.13 4.01
C GLU A 262 4.40 27.30 3.41
N SER A 263 4.24 28.52 3.93
CA SER A 263 4.98 29.71 3.47
C SER A 263 6.44 29.78 3.93
N THR A 264 6.82 29.07 4.98
CA THR A 264 8.20 29.09 5.53
C THR A 264 9.17 28.16 4.81
N TRP A 265 8.70 27.39 3.82
CA TRP A 265 9.47 26.35 3.13
C TRP A 265 9.46 26.49 1.60
N GLN A 266 9.06 27.67 1.09
CA GLN A 266 9.40 28.15 -0.26
C GLN A 266 10.66 29.01 -0.19
#